data_AF-A0A147JZG9-F1
#
_entry.id   AF-A0A147JZG9-F1
#
_cell.length_a   1.000
_cell.length_b   1.000
_cell.length_c   1.000
_cell.angle_alpha   90.00
_cell.angle_beta   90.00
_cell.angle_gamma   90.00
#
_symmetry.space_group_name_H-M   'P 1'
#
loop_
_entity.id
_entity.type
_entity.pdbx_description
1 polymer ?
#
loop_
_entity_poly.entity_id
_entity_poly.type
_entity_poly.pdbx_seq_one_letter_code
_entity_poly.pdbx_strand_id
1 'polypeptide(L)'
;MNFEEVSRKFRKFFQMPMSPVAVRISERVENVPGAKRPASPISYAEAVRRAASIGESFLLLKEDISRSEDEINLGFSEPIYVDIEPRVKPAKTRSVYIAPLEKFVGRADVILVVANPVKMMNLVQILYRLTGEVFTPSMKASGGVCSGEATAIPLMEKRVNLTLLCSGDRIFGGFREDELAMGFPAEVFFKVVDFLQEPKLTEALCGCLMSDIPDHLKEGLLKLGFERATDHFFGEIEGRSVRLYIDKDENGRLSRLTIYAPVKLPSGDKSEMAAARANELLAGEGFAKARENWLDLVVKADFEEGLDKIAFDEGRLSKELRSRVAYLSSILKKTVEASAPPS
;
A
#
# COMPACT_ATOMS: atom_id res chain seq x y z
N MET A 1 -9.36 17.75 -1.55
CA MET A 1 -8.39 16.70 -1.22
C MET A 1 -7.00 17.33 -1.25
N ASN A 2 -6.18 17.13 -0.21
CA ASN A 2 -4.84 17.72 -0.13
C ASN A 2 -3.81 16.77 -0.77
N PHE A 3 -3.35 17.07 -1.98
CA PHE A 3 -2.41 16.20 -2.69
C PHE A 3 -1.04 16.07 -2.04
N GLU A 4 -0.57 17.11 -1.35
CA GLU A 4 0.67 17.05 -0.58
C GLU A 4 0.57 16.01 0.54
N GLU A 5 -0.55 16.02 1.26
CA GLU A 5 -0.80 15.05 2.32
C GLU A 5 -0.93 13.62 1.78
N VAL A 6 -1.67 13.43 0.68
CA VAL A 6 -1.85 12.14 0.01
C VAL A 6 -0.49 11.58 -0.45
N SER A 7 0.30 12.39 -1.16
CA SER A 7 1.65 12.03 -1.62
C SER A 7 2.56 11.65 -0.46
N ARG A 8 2.55 12.44 0.63
CA ARG A 8 3.34 12.17 1.84
C ARG A 8 2.93 10.86 2.51
N LYS A 9 1.63 10.61 2.69
CA LYS A 9 1.10 9.37 3.28
C LYS A 9 1.55 8.15 2.47
N PHE A 10 1.33 8.18 1.16
CA PHE A 10 1.70 7.09 0.26
C PHE A 10 3.20 6.80 0.31
N ARG A 11 4.05 7.83 0.11
CA ARG A 11 5.52 7.67 0.12
C ARG A 11 6.03 7.16 1.47
N LYS A 12 5.50 7.68 2.58
CA LYS A 12 5.88 7.25 3.93
C LYS A 12 5.54 5.77 4.16
N PHE A 13 4.36 5.33 3.72
CA PHE A 13 3.93 3.94 3.88
C PHE A 13 4.81 2.98 3.08
N PHE A 14 5.02 3.25 1.78
CA PHE A 14 5.80 2.38 0.92
C PHE A 14 7.31 2.62 1.01
N GLN A 15 7.76 3.62 1.78
CA GLN A 15 9.16 4.06 1.85
C GLN A 15 9.71 4.37 0.45
N MET A 16 8.94 5.11 -0.34
CA MET A 16 9.31 5.47 -1.70
C MET A 16 10.09 6.80 -1.72
N PRO A 17 11.26 6.85 -2.37
CA PRO A 17 12.01 8.09 -2.54
C PRO A 17 11.38 9.02 -3.60
N MET A 18 10.71 8.44 -4.60
CA MET A 18 10.09 9.19 -5.70
C MET A 18 8.65 9.57 -5.39
N SER A 19 8.21 10.68 -5.99
CA SER A 19 6.84 11.15 -5.91
C SER A 19 5.94 10.37 -6.87
N PRO A 20 4.69 10.03 -6.46
CA PRO A 20 3.65 9.70 -7.40
C PRO A 20 3.48 10.86 -8.39
N VAL A 21 3.28 10.54 -9.66
CA VAL A 21 3.16 11.52 -10.73
C VAL A 21 1.70 11.63 -11.13
N ALA A 22 1.13 12.82 -10.98
CA ALA A 22 -0.21 13.11 -11.43
C ALA A 22 -0.20 13.58 -12.88
N VAL A 23 -1.18 13.11 -13.64
CA VAL A 23 -1.37 13.40 -15.06
C VAL A 23 -2.81 13.81 -15.32
N ARG A 24 -2.97 14.88 -16.10
CA ARG A 24 -4.26 15.30 -16.67
C ARG A 24 -4.15 15.39 -18.19
N ILE A 25 -5.15 14.83 -18.88
CA ILE A 25 -5.25 14.88 -20.34
C ILE A 25 -6.44 15.78 -20.71
N SER A 26 -6.23 16.75 -21.59
CA SER A 26 -7.23 17.78 -21.90
C SER A 26 -7.45 17.95 -23.40
N GLU A 27 -8.72 18.14 -23.79
CA GLU A 27 -9.13 18.47 -25.17
C GLU A 27 -8.92 19.96 -25.54
N ARG A 28 -8.35 20.74 -24.62
CA ARG A 28 -7.94 22.14 -24.83
C ARG A 28 -6.56 22.37 -24.25
N VAL A 29 -5.84 23.37 -24.77
CA VAL A 29 -4.58 23.79 -24.17
C VAL A 29 -4.88 24.45 -22.83
N GLU A 30 -4.39 23.87 -21.74
CA GLU A 30 -4.61 24.38 -20.41
C GLU A 30 -3.63 25.49 -20.03
N ASN A 31 -4.07 26.42 -19.20
CA ASN A 31 -3.18 27.36 -18.52
C ASN A 31 -2.95 26.86 -17.09
N VAL A 32 -1.79 26.27 -16.84
CA VAL A 32 -1.44 25.70 -15.53
C VAL A 32 -0.26 26.49 -14.94
N PRO A 33 -0.47 27.26 -13.87
CA PRO A 33 0.59 28.03 -13.23
C PRO A 33 1.77 27.14 -12.82
N GLY A 34 2.99 27.54 -13.19
CA GLY A 34 4.22 26.83 -12.82
C GLY A 34 4.58 25.60 -13.68
N ALA A 35 3.65 25.08 -14.49
CA ALA A 35 3.96 24.07 -15.49
C ALA A 35 4.69 24.70 -16.68
N LYS A 36 5.73 24.03 -17.17
CA LYS A 36 6.57 24.54 -18.26
C LYS A 36 6.50 23.62 -19.46
N ARG A 37 6.76 24.16 -20.65
CA ARG A 37 7.10 23.34 -21.82
C ARG A 37 8.58 22.95 -21.75
N PRO A 38 8.96 21.76 -22.21
CA PRO A 38 10.37 21.38 -22.27
C PRO A 38 11.10 22.26 -23.31
N ALA A 39 12.41 22.45 -23.14
CA ALA A 39 13.22 23.27 -24.06
C ALA A 39 13.39 22.64 -25.45
N SER A 40 13.25 21.33 -25.53
CA SER A 40 13.25 20.52 -26.75
C SER A 40 12.25 19.38 -26.58
N PRO A 41 11.77 18.74 -27.66
CA PRO A 41 10.88 17.60 -27.54
C PRO A 41 11.50 16.47 -26.71
N ILE A 42 10.73 15.89 -25.80
CA ILE A 42 11.13 14.79 -24.91
C ILE A 42 10.16 13.62 -25.00
N SER A 43 10.58 12.44 -24.55
CA SER A 43 9.66 11.31 -24.45
C SER A 43 8.68 11.52 -23.29
N TYR A 44 7.47 10.93 -23.38
CA TYR A 44 6.53 10.98 -22.26
C TYR A 44 7.12 10.30 -21.01
N ALA A 45 7.83 9.20 -21.21
CA ALA A 45 8.55 8.48 -20.17
C ALA A 45 9.57 9.37 -19.45
N GLU A 46 10.32 10.20 -20.17
CA GLU A 46 11.27 11.16 -19.58
C GLU A 46 10.54 12.21 -18.73
N ALA A 47 9.43 12.76 -19.22
CA ALA A 47 8.64 13.74 -18.48
C ALA A 47 8.11 13.14 -17.15
N VAL A 48 7.59 11.92 -17.19
CA VAL A 48 7.15 11.18 -15.99
C VAL A 48 8.32 10.93 -15.05
N ARG A 49 9.47 10.47 -15.55
CA ARG A 49 10.67 10.22 -14.73
C ARG A 49 11.15 11.49 -14.03
N ARG A 50 11.20 12.61 -14.74
CA ARG A 50 11.64 13.90 -14.20
C ARG A 50 10.64 14.45 -13.18
N ALA A 51 9.34 14.31 -13.44
CA ALA A 51 8.34 14.61 -12.42
C ALA A 51 8.55 13.74 -11.16
N ALA A 52 8.71 12.42 -11.30
CA ALA A 52 8.83 11.51 -10.17
C ALA A 52 10.11 11.74 -9.32
N SER A 53 11.24 11.97 -9.97
CA SER A 53 12.57 11.93 -9.33
C SER A 53 13.14 13.29 -8.94
N ILE A 54 12.93 14.33 -9.75
CA ILE A 54 13.49 15.68 -9.53
C ILE A 54 12.40 16.73 -9.29
N GLY A 55 11.13 16.35 -9.41
CA GLY A 55 10.01 17.20 -9.02
C GLY A 55 9.62 18.28 -10.04
N GLU A 56 9.95 18.06 -11.31
CA GLU A 56 9.60 18.98 -12.42
C GLU A 56 8.13 18.86 -12.84
N SER A 57 7.58 19.92 -13.43
CA SER A 57 6.18 19.96 -13.89
C SER A 57 6.10 20.43 -15.34
N PHE A 58 5.42 19.66 -16.17
CA PHE A 58 5.34 19.84 -17.60
C PHE A 58 3.92 20.04 -18.09
N LEU A 59 3.72 20.99 -19.00
CA LEU A 59 2.55 21.05 -19.86
C LEU A 59 3.02 20.68 -21.27
N LEU A 60 2.78 19.45 -21.68
CA LEU A 60 3.20 18.94 -22.98
C LEU A 60 2.12 19.21 -24.04
N LEU A 61 2.53 19.77 -25.17
CA LEU A 61 1.75 19.80 -26.41
C LEU A 61 2.24 18.72 -27.37
N LYS A 62 1.55 18.55 -28.50
CA LYS A 62 1.90 17.56 -29.51
C LYS A 62 3.36 17.71 -29.97
N GLU A 63 3.79 18.94 -30.25
CA GLU A 63 5.13 19.24 -30.74
C GLU A 63 6.23 19.07 -29.67
N ASP A 64 5.87 18.91 -28.40
CA ASP A 64 6.81 18.68 -27.29
C ASP A 64 7.13 17.19 -27.10
N ILE A 65 6.46 16.30 -27.84
CA ILE A 65 6.60 14.85 -27.74
C ILE A 65 7.56 14.36 -28.82
N SER A 66 8.66 13.72 -28.41
CA SER A 66 9.70 13.24 -29.34
C SER A 66 9.39 11.90 -30.01
N ARG A 67 8.36 11.19 -29.53
CA ARG A 67 8.01 9.81 -29.95
C ARG A 67 6.61 9.77 -30.55
N SER A 68 6.49 9.25 -31.78
CA SER A 68 5.20 9.10 -32.46
C SER A 68 4.25 8.14 -31.73
N GLU A 69 4.77 7.11 -31.05
CA GLU A 69 3.93 6.22 -30.26
C GLU A 69 3.29 6.94 -29.07
N ASP A 70 4.04 7.82 -28.39
CA ASP A 70 3.50 8.61 -27.27
C ASP A 70 2.42 9.59 -27.76
N GLU A 71 2.63 10.20 -28.93
CA GLU A 71 1.64 11.08 -29.57
C GLU A 71 0.30 10.34 -29.81
N ILE A 72 0.37 9.12 -30.35
CA ILE A 72 -0.81 8.31 -30.66
C ILE A 72 -1.45 7.76 -29.38
N ASN A 73 -0.65 7.19 -28.47
CA ASN A 73 -1.12 6.61 -27.22
C ASN A 73 -1.83 7.64 -26.34
N LEU A 74 -1.34 8.88 -26.29
CA LEU A 74 -1.96 9.97 -25.53
C LEU A 74 -3.13 10.64 -26.27
N GLY A 75 -3.44 10.23 -27.50
CA GLY A 75 -4.59 10.72 -28.26
C GLY A 75 -4.40 12.10 -28.88
N PHE A 76 -3.15 12.51 -29.19
CA PHE A 76 -2.91 13.72 -29.97
C PHE A 76 -3.18 13.51 -31.48
N SER A 77 -3.06 12.27 -31.95
CA SER A 77 -3.30 11.88 -33.34
C SER A 77 -3.94 10.52 -33.46
N GLU A 78 -4.77 10.34 -34.49
CA GLU A 78 -5.24 9.02 -34.91
C GLU A 78 -4.12 8.27 -35.65
N PRO A 79 -4.01 6.94 -35.45
CA PRO A 79 -3.11 6.13 -36.26
C PRO A 79 -3.61 6.05 -37.71
N ILE A 80 -2.68 6.09 -38.67
CA ILE A 80 -3.01 6.14 -40.12
C ILE A 80 -3.11 4.75 -40.75
N TYR A 81 -2.19 3.83 -40.41
CA TYR A 81 -2.02 2.56 -41.14
C TYR A 81 -2.40 1.32 -40.34
N VAL A 82 -2.10 1.30 -39.05
CA VAL A 82 -2.29 0.15 -38.15
C VAL A 82 -2.89 0.68 -36.86
N ASP A 83 -3.95 0.05 -36.35
CA ASP A 83 -4.51 0.46 -35.05
C ASP A 83 -3.49 0.16 -33.94
N ILE A 84 -3.16 1.19 -33.18
CA ILE A 84 -2.20 1.12 -32.08
C ILE A 84 -3.01 1.11 -30.79
N GLU A 85 -2.86 0.05 -30.03
CA GLU A 85 -3.44 -0.11 -28.70
C GLU A 85 -2.37 -0.45 -27.68
N PRO A 86 -2.47 0.04 -26.43
CA PRO A 86 -3.57 0.86 -25.90
C PRO A 86 -3.40 2.36 -26.19
N ARG A 87 -4.51 3.08 -26.45
CA ARG A 87 -4.49 4.55 -26.64
C ARG A 87 -5.74 5.27 -26.14
N VAL A 88 -5.61 6.59 -25.95
CA VAL A 88 -6.74 7.48 -25.66
C VAL A 88 -7.58 7.68 -26.92
N LYS A 89 -8.90 7.46 -26.78
CA LYS A 89 -9.88 7.60 -27.87
C LYS A 89 -11.04 8.50 -27.45
N PRO A 90 -11.55 9.37 -28.34
CA PRO A 90 -10.98 9.73 -29.65
C PRO A 90 -9.69 10.56 -29.50
N ALA A 91 -8.90 10.70 -30.57
CA ALA A 91 -7.69 11.53 -30.55
C ALA A 91 -8.00 13.03 -30.55
N LYS A 92 -8.46 13.53 -29.39
CA LYS A 92 -8.82 14.94 -29.15
C LYS A 92 -7.86 15.65 -28.20
N THR A 93 -6.81 14.99 -27.73
CA THR A 93 -5.87 15.57 -26.78
C THR A 93 -5.17 16.78 -27.39
N ARG A 94 -5.17 17.89 -26.64
CA ARG A 94 -4.49 19.14 -27.00
C ARG A 94 -3.36 19.49 -26.02
N SER A 95 -3.44 19.01 -24.78
CA SER A 95 -2.33 19.13 -23.84
C SER A 95 -2.36 18.02 -22.79
N VAL A 96 -1.18 17.66 -22.29
CA VAL A 96 -0.99 16.74 -21.16
C VAL A 96 -0.22 17.45 -20.07
N TYR A 97 -0.84 17.62 -18.90
CA TYR A 97 -0.20 18.20 -17.72
C TYR A 97 0.33 17.09 -16.83
N ILE A 98 1.63 17.15 -16.49
CA ILE A 98 2.36 16.16 -15.70
C ILE A 98 3.06 16.88 -14.55
N ALA A 99 2.86 16.45 -13.31
CA ALA A 99 3.61 16.97 -12.17
C ALA A 99 3.68 15.95 -11.03
N PRO A 100 4.61 16.11 -10.07
CA PRO A 100 4.53 15.38 -8.81
C PRO A 100 3.18 15.66 -8.18
N LEU A 101 2.55 14.63 -7.60
CA LEU A 101 1.23 14.75 -7.00
C LEU A 101 1.17 15.90 -6.00
N GLU A 102 2.18 16.06 -5.14
CA GLU A 102 2.24 17.15 -4.15
C GLU A 102 2.32 18.56 -4.74
N LYS A 103 2.71 18.72 -6.02
CA LYS A 103 2.78 20.02 -6.72
C LYS A 103 1.67 20.18 -7.75
N PHE A 104 0.81 19.17 -7.91
CA PHE A 104 -0.17 19.14 -8.99
C PHE A 104 -1.32 20.12 -8.74
N VAL A 105 -1.63 20.96 -9.72
CA VAL A 105 -2.71 21.95 -9.64
C VAL A 105 -3.93 21.49 -10.43
N GLY A 106 -5.08 21.40 -9.78
CA GLY A 106 -6.35 21.03 -10.41
C GLY A 106 -6.72 19.56 -10.18
N ARG A 107 -7.45 18.96 -11.14
CA ARG A 107 -7.89 17.55 -11.07
C ARG A 107 -6.89 16.67 -11.81
N ALA A 108 -6.40 15.62 -11.18
CA ALA A 108 -5.65 14.57 -11.85
C ALA A 108 -6.61 13.51 -12.41
N ASP A 109 -6.30 12.96 -13.58
CA ASP A 109 -7.04 11.86 -14.19
C ASP A 109 -6.37 10.51 -13.91
N VAL A 110 -5.05 10.49 -14.02
CA VAL A 110 -4.21 9.31 -13.79
C VAL A 110 -3.09 9.67 -12.81
N ILE A 111 -2.80 8.75 -11.89
CA ILE A 111 -1.62 8.79 -11.03
C ILE A 111 -0.69 7.66 -11.43
N LEU A 112 0.55 7.96 -11.77
CA LEU A 112 1.60 6.99 -12.03
C LEU A 112 2.49 6.83 -10.79
N VAL A 113 2.81 5.59 -10.48
CA VAL A 113 3.78 5.22 -9.44
C VAL A 113 4.93 4.49 -10.12
N VAL A 114 6.16 4.96 -9.86
CA VAL A 114 7.39 4.29 -10.32
C VAL A 114 8.04 3.67 -9.10
N ALA A 115 8.30 2.36 -9.14
CA ALA A 115 8.88 1.65 -8.01
C ALA A 115 9.49 0.31 -8.42
N ASN A 116 10.17 -0.34 -7.48
CA ASN A 116 10.75 -1.66 -7.69
C ASN A 116 9.72 -2.80 -7.51
N PRO A 117 10.02 -4.03 -7.95
CA PRO A 117 9.10 -5.17 -7.86
C PRO A 117 8.56 -5.44 -6.46
N VAL A 118 9.35 -5.24 -5.40
CA VAL A 118 8.90 -5.47 -4.01
C VAL A 118 7.77 -4.49 -3.65
N LYS A 119 7.89 -3.22 -4.03
CA LYS A 119 6.83 -2.24 -3.78
C LYS A 119 5.62 -2.46 -4.66
N MET A 120 5.81 -2.88 -5.92
CA MET A 120 4.70 -3.24 -6.81
C MET A 120 3.92 -4.44 -6.29
N MET A 121 4.61 -5.47 -5.78
CA MET A 121 3.97 -6.62 -5.13
C MET A 121 3.09 -6.17 -3.95
N ASN A 122 3.60 -5.30 -3.07
CA ASN A 122 2.83 -4.79 -1.95
C ASN A 122 1.60 -3.99 -2.40
N LEU A 123 1.73 -3.18 -3.46
CA LEU A 123 0.60 -2.47 -4.06
C LEU A 123 -0.47 -3.43 -4.59
N VAL A 124 -0.07 -4.49 -5.31
CA VAL A 124 -0.98 -5.52 -5.80
C VAL A 124 -1.73 -6.21 -4.66
N GLN A 125 -1.04 -6.54 -3.55
CA GLN A 125 -1.67 -7.13 -2.38
C GLN A 125 -2.67 -6.18 -1.72
N ILE A 126 -2.35 -4.88 -1.65
CA ILE A 126 -3.27 -3.86 -1.13
C ILE A 126 -4.49 -3.70 -2.03
N LEU A 127 -4.30 -3.69 -3.35
CA LEU A 127 -5.41 -3.67 -4.30
C LEU A 127 -6.33 -4.87 -4.10
N TYR A 128 -5.77 -6.08 -3.98
CA TYR A 128 -6.56 -7.28 -3.68
C TYR A 128 -7.34 -7.16 -2.35
N ARG A 129 -6.72 -6.63 -1.29
CA ARG A 129 -7.40 -6.41 0.00
C ARG A 129 -8.52 -5.37 -0.11
N LEU A 130 -8.32 -4.34 -0.92
CA LEU A 130 -9.28 -3.25 -1.13
C LEU A 130 -10.48 -3.68 -1.99
N THR A 131 -10.26 -4.50 -3.02
CA THR A 131 -11.28 -4.84 -4.02
C THR A 131 -11.81 -6.27 -3.90
N GLY A 132 -11.06 -7.19 -3.31
CA GLY A 132 -11.32 -8.64 -3.34
C GLY A 132 -11.01 -9.29 -4.69
N GLU A 133 -10.45 -8.55 -5.65
CA GLU A 133 -10.26 -9.00 -7.04
C GLU A 133 -8.80 -9.30 -7.35
N VAL A 134 -8.56 -10.37 -8.11
CA VAL A 134 -7.23 -10.72 -8.61
C VAL A 134 -6.75 -9.65 -9.59
N PHE A 135 -5.61 -9.06 -9.30
CA PHE A 135 -5.00 -8.06 -10.18
C PHE A 135 -4.54 -8.69 -11.50
N THR A 136 -5.15 -8.24 -12.60
CA THR A 136 -4.86 -8.73 -13.96
C THR A 136 -4.35 -7.57 -14.83
N PRO A 137 -3.02 -7.45 -15.02
CA PRO A 137 -2.46 -6.40 -15.88
C PRO A 137 -2.58 -6.77 -17.36
N SER A 138 -2.72 -5.75 -18.22
CA SER A 138 -2.66 -5.86 -19.67
C SER A 138 -1.39 -5.17 -20.18
N MET A 139 -0.48 -5.94 -20.77
CA MET A 139 0.87 -5.49 -21.15
C MET A 139 1.32 -6.13 -22.47
N LYS A 140 1.85 -5.30 -23.38
CA LYS A 140 2.66 -5.68 -24.55
C LYS A 140 4.16 -5.44 -24.33
N ALA A 141 4.53 -4.64 -23.32
CA ALA A 141 5.91 -4.26 -22.99
C ALA A 141 6.68 -3.64 -24.18
N SER A 142 5.99 -3.01 -25.12
CA SER A 142 6.56 -2.37 -26.32
C SER A 142 5.68 -1.23 -26.83
N GLY A 143 6.28 -0.26 -27.53
CA GLY A 143 5.55 0.83 -28.21
C GLY A 143 5.04 1.96 -27.31
N GLY A 144 5.91 2.54 -26.47
CA GLY A 144 5.55 3.67 -25.57
C GLY A 144 4.64 3.23 -24.42
N VAL A 145 5.12 2.32 -23.56
CA VAL A 145 4.25 1.69 -22.57
C VAL A 145 3.95 2.58 -21.36
N CYS A 146 4.80 3.57 -21.06
CA CYS A 146 4.48 4.58 -20.06
C CYS A 146 3.23 5.41 -20.46
N SER A 147 3.11 5.79 -21.74
CA SER A 147 1.94 6.52 -22.27
C SER A 147 0.75 5.59 -22.55
N GLY A 148 1.01 4.38 -23.06
CA GLY A 148 -0.04 3.39 -23.33
C GLY A 148 -0.52 2.67 -22.07
N GLU A 149 0.30 1.76 -21.56
CA GLU A 149 -0.08 0.83 -20.48
C GLU A 149 -0.27 1.51 -19.13
N ALA A 150 0.56 2.50 -18.79
CA ALA A 150 0.48 3.17 -17.49
C ALA A 150 -0.35 4.47 -17.51
N THR A 151 -0.81 4.94 -18.68
CA THR A 151 -1.61 6.16 -18.77
C THR A 151 -2.91 5.95 -19.53
N ALA A 152 -2.87 5.52 -20.79
CA ALA A 152 -4.07 5.34 -21.60
C ALA A 152 -5.01 4.26 -21.03
N ILE A 153 -4.49 3.09 -20.63
CA ILE A 153 -5.33 2.03 -20.02
C ILE A 153 -6.04 2.54 -18.77
N PRO A 154 -5.35 3.09 -17.74
CA PRO A 154 -6.03 3.63 -16.56
C PRO A 154 -7.04 4.72 -16.86
N LEU A 155 -6.75 5.58 -17.84
CA LEU A 155 -7.66 6.64 -18.24
C LEU A 155 -8.93 6.11 -18.90
N MET A 156 -8.78 5.20 -19.86
CA MET A 156 -9.86 4.73 -20.73
C MET A 156 -10.68 3.61 -20.09
N GLU A 157 -10.02 2.64 -19.48
CA GLU A 157 -10.66 1.46 -18.90
C GLU A 157 -11.03 1.65 -17.42
N LYS A 158 -10.65 2.78 -16.81
CA LYS A 158 -10.92 3.11 -15.40
C LYS A 158 -10.48 2.02 -14.40
N ARG A 159 -9.42 1.28 -14.75
CA ARG A 159 -8.80 0.26 -13.89
C ARG A 159 -7.30 0.49 -13.74
N VAL A 160 -6.72 -0.01 -12.65
CA VAL A 160 -5.27 0.04 -12.44
C VAL A 160 -4.57 -0.86 -13.45
N ASN A 161 -3.40 -0.44 -13.93
CA ASN A 161 -2.59 -1.26 -14.82
C ASN A 161 -1.10 -1.15 -14.49
N LEU A 162 -0.39 -2.29 -14.52
CA LEU A 162 1.05 -2.38 -14.33
C LEU A 162 1.71 -2.42 -15.72
N THR A 163 2.93 -1.87 -15.82
CA THR A 163 3.81 -2.08 -16.96
C THR A 163 5.19 -2.50 -16.50
N LEU A 164 5.83 -3.38 -17.29
CA LEU A 164 7.23 -3.77 -17.11
C LEU A 164 8.22 -2.73 -17.66
N LEU A 165 7.70 -1.68 -18.30
CA LEU A 165 8.45 -0.72 -19.10
C LEU A 165 9.10 -1.39 -20.32
N CYS A 166 9.23 -0.64 -21.41
CA CYS A 166 9.90 -1.14 -22.61
C CYS A 166 11.35 -0.64 -22.69
N SER A 167 12.14 -1.17 -23.61
CA SER A 167 13.52 -0.70 -23.83
C SER A 167 13.57 0.81 -24.15
N GLY A 168 12.55 1.34 -24.82
CA GLY A 168 12.43 2.77 -25.10
C GLY A 168 12.30 3.61 -23.83
N ASP A 169 11.44 3.21 -22.90
CA ASP A 169 11.28 3.91 -21.62
C ASP A 169 12.59 3.89 -20.83
N ARG A 170 13.35 2.79 -20.88
CA ARG A 170 14.65 2.67 -20.21
C ARG A 170 15.71 3.58 -20.83
N ILE A 171 15.84 3.55 -22.16
CA ILE A 171 16.86 4.29 -22.91
C ILE A 171 16.56 5.80 -22.92
N PHE A 172 15.32 6.18 -23.22
CA PHE A 172 14.93 7.58 -23.43
C PHE A 172 14.29 8.22 -22.20
N GLY A 173 13.62 7.42 -21.36
CA GLY A 173 13.00 7.90 -20.12
C GLY A 173 13.91 7.82 -18.89
N GLY A 174 15.02 7.07 -18.96
CA GLY A 174 15.98 6.95 -17.85
C GLY A 174 15.49 6.09 -16.68
N PHE A 175 14.60 5.13 -16.94
CA PHE A 175 14.15 4.15 -15.96
C PHE A 175 15.22 3.06 -15.75
N ARG A 176 15.44 2.68 -14.48
CA ARG A 176 16.43 1.67 -14.07
C ARG A 176 15.90 0.26 -14.31
N GLU A 177 16.81 -0.70 -14.45
CA GLU A 177 16.51 -2.13 -14.66
C GLU A 177 15.54 -2.70 -13.61
N ASP A 178 15.67 -2.24 -12.37
CA ASP A 178 14.87 -2.65 -11.22
C ASP A 178 13.60 -1.81 -11.02
N GLU A 179 13.24 -0.94 -11.96
CA GLU A 179 12.03 -0.11 -11.90
C GLU A 179 10.93 -0.64 -12.82
N LEU A 180 9.71 -0.50 -12.32
CA LEU A 180 8.43 -0.73 -12.99
C LEU A 180 7.58 0.54 -12.85
N ALA A 181 6.49 0.63 -13.62
CA ALA A 181 5.49 1.67 -13.42
C ALA A 181 4.09 1.07 -13.30
N MET A 182 3.25 1.69 -12.46
CA MET A 182 1.84 1.34 -12.31
C MET A 182 1.00 2.60 -12.43
N GLY A 183 0.01 2.57 -13.31
CA GLY A 183 -0.93 3.64 -13.53
C GLY A 183 -2.26 3.37 -12.85
N PHE A 184 -2.81 4.39 -12.20
CA PHE A 184 -4.06 4.33 -11.46
C PHE A 184 -5.01 5.40 -11.99
N PRO A 185 -6.30 5.09 -12.20
CA PRO A 185 -7.31 6.13 -12.21
C PRO A 185 -7.21 6.91 -10.88
N ALA A 186 -7.20 8.24 -10.94
CA ALA A 186 -6.89 9.06 -9.75
C ALA A 186 -7.80 8.72 -8.55
N GLU A 187 -9.09 8.48 -8.80
CA GLU A 187 -10.07 8.10 -7.78
C GLU A 187 -9.71 6.77 -7.09
N VAL A 188 -9.17 5.79 -7.82
CA VAL A 188 -8.72 4.51 -7.26
C VAL A 188 -7.45 4.71 -6.43
N PHE A 189 -6.51 5.54 -6.90
CA PHE A 189 -5.30 5.86 -6.15
C PHE A 189 -5.64 6.47 -4.78
N PHE A 190 -6.61 7.39 -4.74
CA PHE A 190 -7.02 8.00 -3.47
C PHE A 190 -7.67 7.00 -2.52
N LYS A 191 -8.52 6.09 -3.03
CA LYS A 191 -9.06 4.98 -2.23
C LYS A 191 -7.97 4.09 -1.65
N VAL A 192 -6.91 3.81 -2.43
CA VAL A 192 -5.74 3.08 -1.94
C VAL A 192 -5.11 3.84 -0.77
N VAL A 193 -4.84 5.14 -0.92
CA VAL A 193 -4.21 5.94 0.15
C VAL A 193 -5.07 6.04 1.41
N ASP A 194 -6.38 6.16 1.26
CA ASP A 194 -7.33 6.17 2.38
C ASP A 194 -7.33 4.80 3.09
N PHE A 195 -7.24 3.70 2.33
CA PHE A 195 -7.11 2.35 2.88
C PHE A 195 -5.79 2.15 3.66
N LEU A 196 -4.70 2.86 3.31
CA LEU A 196 -3.46 2.82 4.08
C LEU A 196 -3.58 3.43 5.49
N GLN A 197 -4.69 4.08 5.84
CA GLN A 197 -4.95 4.54 7.21
C GLN A 197 -5.25 3.38 8.17
N GLU A 198 -5.58 2.20 7.66
CA GLU A 198 -5.58 0.98 8.46
C GLU A 198 -4.13 0.59 8.79
N PRO A 199 -3.81 0.40 10.08
CA PRO A 199 -2.43 0.34 10.52
C PRO A 199 -1.72 -0.85 9.94
N LYS A 200 -0.54 -0.53 9.37
CA LYS A 200 0.65 -1.38 9.29
C LYS A 200 0.26 -2.84 9.27
N LEU A 201 0.11 -3.38 8.06
CA LEU A 201 0.56 -4.74 7.80
C LEU A 201 1.87 -4.86 8.57
N THR A 202 1.77 -5.59 9.68
CA THR A 202 2.87 -6.00 10.52
C THR A 202 3.84 -6.76 9.62
N GLU A 203 4.93 -7.26 10.17
CA GLU A 203 5.78 -8.25 9.51
C GLU A 203 5.04 -9.58 9.25
N ALA A 204 3.72 -9.54 9.05
CA ALA A 204 2.85 -10.60 8.62
C ALA A 204 3.06 -10.85 7.12
N LEU A 205 4.12 -11.60 6.87
CA LEU A 205 4.18 -12.80 6.05
C LEU A 205 3.05 -12.99 5.01
N CYS A 206 3.46 -13.27 3.76
CA CYS A 206 2.62 -13.71 2.63
C CYS A 206 1.48 -14.64 3.07
N GLY A 207 0.28 -14.51 2.46
CA GLY A 207 -0.84 -15.45 2.63
C GLY A 207 -0.48 -16.94 2.38
N CYS A 208 0.68 -17.21 1.77
CA CYS A 208 1.35 -18.50 1.71
C CYS A 208 1.43 -19.20 3.08
N LEU A 209 1.73 -18.45 4.15
CA LEU A 209 1.94 -19.01 5.49
C LEU A 209 0.64 -19.38 6.21
N MET A 210 -0.50 -18.80 5.83
CA MET A 210 -1.81 -19.24 6.33
C MET A 210 -2.28 -20.57 5.71
N SER A 211 -1.81 -20.89 4.50
CA SER A 211 -2.07 -22.20 3.88
C SER A 211 -1.30 -23.33 4.56
N ASP A 212 -0.14 -23.03 5.14
CA ASP A 212 0.70 -23.99 5.88
C ASP A 212 0.19 -24.28 7.31
N ILE A 213 -0.83 -23.56 7.78
CA ILE A 213 -1.43 -23.83 9.09
C ILE A 213 -2.26 -25.12 8.98
N PRO A 214 -2.06 -26.11 9.86
CA PRO A 214 -2.88 -27.31 9.91
C PRO A 214 -4.37 -26.98 10.11
N ASP A 215 -5.26 -27.70 9.44
CA ASP A 215 -6.70 -27.40 9.46
C ASP A 215 -7.32 -27.53 10.85
N HIS A 216 -6.84 -28.47 11.68
CA HIS A 216 -7.31 -28.61 13.06
C HIS A 216 -7.02 -27.39 13.93
N LEU A 217 -5.88 -26.71 13.70
CA LEU A 217 -5.55 -25.46 14.40
C LEU A 217 -6.44 -24.30 13.92
N LYS A 218 -6.75 -24.25 12.61
CA LYS A 218 -7.72 -23.27 12.07
C LYS A 218 -9.10 -23.49 12.69
N GLU A 219 -9.60 -24.73 12.64
CA GLU A 219 -10.91 -25.09 13.18
C GLU A 219 -11.01 -24.84 14.68
N GLY A 220 -9.96 -25.15 15.44
CA GLY A 220 -9.89 -24.87 16.88
C GLY A 220 -10.07 -23.39 17.19
N LEU A 221 -9.40 -22.51 16.46
CA LEU A 221 -9.56 -21.06 16.63
C LEU A 221 -10.96 -20.57 16.19
N LEU A 222 -11.48 -21.07 15.07
CA LEU A 222 -12.83 -20.71 14.60
C LEU A 222 -13.91 -21.10 15.63
N LYS A 223 -13.81 -22.28 16.24
CA LYS A 223 -14.73 -22.74 17.30
C LYS A 223 -14.64 -21.89 18.56
N LEU A 224 -13.48 -21.31 18.86
CA LEU A 224 -13.30 -20.36 19.95
C LEU A 224 -13.89 -18.97 19.63
N GLY A 225 -14.52 -18.80 18.47
CA GLY A 225 -15.17 -17.55 18.07
C GLY A 225 -14.23 -16.56 17.38
N PHE A 226 -13.06 -17.01 16.94
CA PHE A 226 -12.18 -16.20 16.11
C PHE A 226 -12.60 -16.25 14.64
N GLU A 227 -12.46 -15.14 13.95
CA GLU A 227 -12.58 -15.04 12.50
C GLU A 227 -11.19 -15.00 11.85
N ARG A 228 -11.15 -15.34 10.56
CA ARG A 228 -9.92 -15.43 9.79
C ARG A 228 -9.74 -14.20 8.91
N ALA A 229 -8.58 -13.56 9.01
CA ALA A 229 -8.09 -12.58 8.05
C ALA A 229 -7.03 -13.22 7.12
N THR A 230 -6.45 -12.40 6.23
CA THR A 230 -5.44 -12.85 5.25
C THR A 230 -4.16 -13.39 5.88
N ASP A 231 -3.78 -12.88 7.05
CA ASP A 231 -2.48 -13.11 7.69
C ASP A 231 -2.55 -13.27 9.23
N HIS A 232 -3.75 -13.31 9.81
CA HIS A 232 -3.99 -13.50 11.24
C HIS A 232 -5.42 -13.97 11.53
N PHE A 233 -5.69 -14.30 12.79
CA PHE A 233 -7.04 -14.50 13.33
C PHE A 233 -7.43 -13.32 14.22
N PHE A 234 -8.69 -12.92 14.24
CA PHE A 234 -9.17 -11.83 15.11
C PHE A 234 -10.47 -12.23 15.79
N GLY A 235 -10.68 -11.71 17.00
CA GLY A 235 -11.84 -12.08 17.81
C GLY A 235 -11.84 -11.34 19.13
N GLU A 236 -12.68 -11.80 20.05
CA GLU A 236 -12.83 -11.22 21.37
C GLU A 236 -12.57 -12.27 22.46
N ILE A 237 -11.74 -11.92 23.45
CA ILE A 237 -11.53 -12.73 24.65
C ILE A 237 -11.81 -11.84 25.86
N GLU A 238 -12.73 -12.25 26.73
CA GLU A 238 -13.04 -11.57 27.99
C GLU A 238 -13.32 -10.06 27.83
N GLY A 239 -14.11 -9.68 26.82
CA GLY A 239 -14.44 -8.28 26.55
C GLY A 239 -13.37 -7.50 25.79
N ARG A 240 -12.28 -8.15 25.34
CA ARG A 240 -11.17 -7.50 24.63
C ARG A 240 -11.00 -8.03 23.23
N SER A 241 -11.02 -7.11 22.27
CA SER A 241 -10.62 -7.39 20.90
C SER A 241 -9.14 -7.77 20.85
N VAL A 242 -8.84 -8.88 20.21
CA VAL A 242 -7.49 -9.42 20.06
C VAL A 242 -7.24 -9.87 18.63
N ARG A 243 -5.97 -9.80 18.20
CA ARG A 243 -5.49 -10.37 16.95
C ARG A 243 -4.39 -11.38 17.25
N LEU A 244 -4.49 -12.57 16.67
CA LEU A 244 -3.59 -13.68 16.87
C LEU A 244 -2.80 -13.93 15.58
N TYR A 245 -1.49 -13.80 15.67
CA TYR A 245 -0.56 -14.15 14.61
C TYR A 245 0.09 -15.47 14.98
N ILE A 246 0.05 -16.44 14.06
CA ILE A 246 0.71 -17.72 14.24
C ILE A 246 2.07 -17.62 13.57
N ASP A 247 3.11 -17.72 14.39
CA ASP A 247 4.49 -17.59 13.94
C ASP A 247 5.16 -18.96 13.88
N LYS A 248 6.04 -19.14 12.89
CA LYS A 248 6.96 -20.28 12.85
C LYS A 248 8.24 -19.92 13.62
N ASP A 249 8.79 -20.86 14.35
CA ASP A 249 10.13 -20.71 14.94
C ASP A 249 11.25 -20.81 13.88
N GLU A 250 12.50 -20.68 14.32
CA GLU A 250 13.70 -20.74 13.46
C GLU A 250 13.82 -22.06 12.69
N ASN A 251 13.16 -23.13 13.16
CA ASN A 251 13.12 -24.44 12.52
C ASN A 251 11.85 -24.65 11.68
N GLY A 252 11.02 -23.62 11.51
CA GLY A 252 9.78 -23.69 10.74
C GLY A 252 8.60 -24.34 11.48
N ARG A 253 8.72 -24.64 12.78
CA ARG A 253 7.63 -25.27 13.55
C ARG A 253 6.65 -24.21 14.02
N LEU A 254 5.36 -24.53 13.99
CA LEU A 254 4.29 -23.68 14.53
C LEU A 254 4.29 -23.79 16.06
N SER A 255 5.22 -23.10 16.71
CA SER A 255 5.44 -23.16 18.16
C SER A 255 5.26 -21.80 18.82
N ARG A 256 4.93 -20.74 18.07
CA ARG A 256 4.78 -19.40 18.62
C ARG A 256 3.46 -18.76 18.20
N LEU A 257 2.85 -18.05 19.14
CA LEU A 257 1.68 -17.21 18.92
C LEU A 257 1.96 -15.79 19.41
N THR A 258 1.79 -14.81 18.53
CA THR A 258 1.83 -13.40 18.91
C THR A 258 0.42 -12.84 19.06
N ILE A 259 0.10 -12.32 20.23
CA ILE A 259 -1.22 -11.80 20.60
C ILE A 259 -1.14 -10.28 20.68
N TYR A 260 -1.92 -9.60 19.84
CA TYR A 260 -2.10 -8.15 19.87
C TYR A 260 -3.43 -7.81 20.53
N ALA A 261 -3.40 -6.94 21.53
CA ALA A 261 -4.57 -6.38 22.19
C ALA A 261 -4.60 -4.84 21.96
N PRO A 262 -5.26 -4.36 20.89
CA PRO A 262 -5.40 -2.94 20.64
C PRO A 262 -6.36 -2.28 21.64
N VAL A 263 -5.96 -1.13 22.18
CA VAL A 263 -6.76 -0.34 23.12
C VAL A 263 -6.80 1.11 22.67
N LYS A 264 -8.01 1.67 22.59
CA LYS A 264 -8.19 3.09 22.27
C LYS A 264 -8.06 3.93 23.53
N LEU A 265 -7.23 4.95 23.48
CA LEU A 265 -7.01 5.93 24.53
C LEU A 265 -7.55 7.31 24.11
N PRO A 266 -7.69 8.27 25.05
CA PRO A 266 -8.28 9.58 24.75
C PRO A 266 -7.45 10.46 23.80
N SER A 267 -6.12 10.34 23.80
CA SER A 267 -5.23 11.17 22.98
C SER A 267 -3.94 10.43 22.60
N GLY A 268 -3.20 10.99 21.64
CA GLY A 268 -1.89 10.49 21.21
C GLY A 268 -0.84 10.52 22.32
N ASP A 269 -0.74 11.64 23.03
CA ASP A 269 0.22 11.79 24.14
C ASP A 269 0.01 10.72 25.22
N LYS A 270 -1.26 10.39 25.53
CA LYS A 270 -1.58 9.34 26.50
C LYS A 270 -1.18 7.95 26.01
N SER A 271 -1.29 7.67 24.71
CA SER A 271 -0.88 6.37 24.17
C SER A 271 0.64 6.23 24.14
N GLU A 272 1.38 7.29 23.84
CA GLU A 272 2.85 7.30 23.88
C GLU A 272 3.37 7.08 25.29
N MET A 273 2.83 7.80 26.28
CA MET A 273 3.16 7.61 27.69
C MET A 273 2.84 6.18 28.16
N ALA A 274 1.65 5.68 27.82
CA ALA A 274 1.23 4.33 28.19
C ALA A 274 2.10 3.25 27.51
N ALA A 275 2.52 3.45 26.26
CA ALA A 275 3.39 2.52 25.55
C ALA A 275 4.79 2.46 26.18
N ALA A 276 5.39 3.61 26.52
CA ALA A 276 6.68 3.64 27.19
C ALA A 276 6.64 2.84 28.51
N ARG A 277 5.61 3.09 29.33
CA ARG A 277 5.45 2.41 30.61
C ARG A 277 5.07 0.93 30.47
N ALA A 278 4.24 0.57 29.50
CA ALA A 278 3.91 -0.82 29.23
C ALA A 278 5.15 -1.62 28.81
N ASN A 279 6.05 -1.03 28.00
CA ASN A 279 7.30 -1.69 27.62
C ASN A 279 8.20 -1.99 28.84
N GLU A 280 8.24 -1.10 29.84
CA GLU A 280 8.97 -1.38 31.10
C GLU A 280 8.37 -2.56 31.86
N LEU A 281 7.03 -2.69 31.85
CA LEU A 281 6.32 -3.75 32.58
C LEU A 281 6.33 -5.10 31.84
N LEU A 282 6.45 -5.08 30.51
CA LEU A 282 6.44 -6.29 29.68
C LEU A 282 7.77 -7.07 29.72
N ALA A 283 8.87 -6.45 30.18
CA ALA A 283 10.13 -7.09 30.59
C ALA A 283 10.67 -8.22 29.67
N GLY A 284 10.43 -8.15 28.36
CA GLY A 284 10.87 -9.14 27.37
C GLY A 284 9.84 -10.22 26.98
N GLU A 285 8.72 -10.35 27.69
CA GLU A 285 7.59 -11.24 27.30
C GLU A 285 6.74 -10.65 26.16
N GLY A 286 6.98 -9.37 25.83
CA GLY A 286 6.19 -8.64 24.86
C GLY A 286 6.72 -7.24 24.62
N PHE A 287 5.92 -6.45 23.89
CA PHE A 287 6.18 -5.04 23.66
C PHE A 287 4.87 -4.27 23.54
N ALA A 288 4.95 -2.96 23.71
CA ALA A 288 3.84 -2.04 23.56
C ALA A 288 4.17 -0.97 22.51
N LYS A 289 3.17 -0.56 21.73
CA LYS A 289 3.36 0.42 20.67
C LYS A 289 2.22 1.42 20.64
N ALA A 290 2.58 2.70 20.63
CA ALA A 290 1.63 3.79 20.42
C ALA A 290 1.40 4.03 18.93
N ARG A 291 0.15 4.34 18.57
CA ARG A 291 -0.24 4.72 17.21
C ARG A 291 -1.41 5.69 17.27
N GLU A 292 -1.14 6.98 17.09
CA GLU A 292 -2.12 8.03 17.34
C GLU A 292 -2.71 7.82 18.74
N ASN A 293 -4.02 7.82 18.92
CA ASN A 293 -4.65 7.54 20.21
C ASN A 293 -4.87 6.04 20.50
N TRP A 294 -4.17 5.13 19.82
CA TRP A 294 -4.22 3.69 20.11
C TRP A 294 -2.94 3.22 20.80
N LEU A 295 -3.11 2.29 21.73
CA LEU A 295 -2.05 1.52 22.36
C LEU A 295 -2.22 0.06 21.96
N ASP A 296 -1.24 -0.48 21.21
CA ASP A 296 -1.16 -1.90 20.89
C ASP A 296 -0.28 -2.59 21.93
N LEU A 297 -0.89 -3.41 22.80
CA LEU A 297 -0.14 -4.28 23.71
C LEU A 297 0.07 -5.63 23.05
N VAL A 298 1.31 -6.12 23.06
CA VAL A 298 1.71 -7.33 22.33
C VAL A 298 2.45 -8.26 23.26
N VAL A 299 2.04 -9.53 23.30
CA VAL A 299 2.75 -10.60 24.01
C VAL A 299 3.03 -11.75 23.05
N LYS A 300 4.20 -12.36 23.20
CA LYS A 300 4.59 -13.57 22.48
C LYS A 300 4.46 -14.75 23.42
N ALA A 301 3.79 -15.81 22.97
CA ALA A 301 3.69 -17.06 23.69
C ALA A 301 4.40 -18.15 22.88
N ASP A 302 5.43 -18.75 23.49
CA ASP A 302 6.11 -19.91 22.94
C ASP A 302 5.52 -21.20 23.55
N PHE A 303 5.39 -22.22 22.71
CA PHE A 303 4.76 -23.49 23.01
C PHE A 303 5.74 -24.63 22.70
N GLU A 304 6.44 -25.12 23.72
CA GLU A 304 7.49 -26.14 23.58
C GLU A 304 7.02 -27.42 22.87
N GLU A 305 5.78 -27.84 23.14
CA GLU A 305 5.17 -29.03 22.53
C GLU A 305 4.73 -28.79 21.07
N GLY A 306 4.63 -27.53 20.63
CA GLY A 306 4.02 -27.09 19.38
C GLY A 306 2.59 -26.58 19.59
N LEU A 307 2.25 -25.46 18.94
CA LEU A 307 0.90 -24.87 18.96
C LEU A 307 -0.12 -25.80 18.30
N ASP A 308 0.31 -26.53 17.26
CA ASP A 308 -0.47 -27.55 16.58
C ASP A 308 -0.94 -28.66 17.53
N LYS A 309 -0.10 -29.10 18.47
CA LYS A 309 -0.47 -30.12 19.45
C LYS A 309 -1.45 -29.60 20.49
N ILE A 310 -1.23 -28.37 20.94
CA ILE A 310 -2.07 -27.74 21.96
C ILE A 310 -3.47 -27.45 21.40
N ALA A 311 -3.58 -27.16 20.12
CA ALA A 311 -4.86 -26.91 19.47
C ALA A 311 -5.76 -28.14 19.32
N PHE A 312 -5.27 -29.37 19.53
CA PHE A 312 -6.14 -30.54 19.64
C PHE A 312 -7.01 -30.52 20.90
N ASP A 313 -6.59 -29.83 21.95
CA ASP A 313 -7.35 -29.63 23.17
C ASP A 313 -7.85 -28.18 23.22
N GLU A 314 -9.10 -27.99 22.77
CA GLU A 314 -9.78 -26.69 22.75
C GLU A 314 -9.78 -26.02 24.15
N GLY A 315 -9.89 -26.81 25.22
CA GLY A 315 -9.85 -26.33 26.60
C GLY A 315 -8.47 -25.80 26.99
N ARG A 316 -7.41 -26.53 26.61
CA ARG A 316 -6.01 -26.11 26.85
C ARG A 316 -5.68 -24.85 26.07
N LEU A 317 -6.02 -24.78 24.77
CA LEU A 317 -5.78 -23.61 23.93
C LEU A 317 -6.53 -22.37 24.47
N SER A 318 -7.81 -22.52 24.79
CA SER A 318 -8.64 -21.45 25.37
C SER A 318 -8.06 -20.92 26.69
N LYS A 319 -7.62 -21.83 27.57
CA LYS A 319 -7.00 -21.47 28.85
C LYS A 319 -5.72 -20.67 28.66
N GLU A 320 -4.85 -21.05 27.73
CA GLU A 320 -3.61 -20.33 27.48
C GLU A 320 -3.89 -18.94 26.90
N LEU A 321 -4.77 -18.83 25.90
CA LEU A 321 -5.15 -17.54 25.31
C LEU A 321 -5.71 -16.59 26.37
N ARG A 322 -6.64 -17.07 27.22
CA ARG A 322 -7.20 -16.28 28.32
C ARG A 322 -6.12 -15.84 29.31
N SER A 323 -5.20 -16.73 29.68
CA SER A 323 -4.07 -16.40 30.57
C SER A 323 -3.23 -15.23 30.02
N ARG A 324 -2.90 -15.25 28.72
CA ARG A 324 -2.12 -14.19 28.08
C ARG A 324 -2.90 -12.88 27.95
N VAL A 325 -4.20 -12.95 27.64
CA VAL A 325 -5.07 -11.75 27.59
C VAL A 325 -5.27 -11.16 28.99
N ALA A 326 -5.40 -11.99 30.02
CA ALA A 326 -5.46 -11.56 31.42
C ALA A 326 -4.14 -10.88 31.85
N TYR A 327 -3.00 -11.41 31.43
CA TYR A 327 -1.70 -10.77 31.65
C TYR A 327 -1.62 -9.40 30.96
N LEU A 328 -1.90 -9.31 29.66
CA LEU A 328 -1.94 -8.05 28.90
C LEU A 328 -2.84 -7.00 29.56
N SER A 329 -3.95 -7.45 30.12
CA SER A 329 -4.86 -6.54 30.78
C SER A 329 -4.48 -6.12 32.18
N SER A 330 -3.72 -6.94 32.90
CA SER A 330 -3.05 -6.51 34.12
C SER A 330 -2.03 -5.40 33.83
N ILE A 331 -1.30 -5.50 32.70
CA ILE A 331 -0.35 -4.49 32.24
C ILE A 331 -1.09 -3.21 31.86
N LEU A 332 -2.18 -3.32 31.10
CA LEU A 332 -3.03 -2.17 30.73
C LEU A 332 -3.55 -1.43 31.97
N LYS A 333 -4.06 -2.17 32.95
CA LYS A 333 -4.58 -1.59 34.19
C LYS A 333 -3.49 -0.79 34.92
N LYS A 334 -2.30 -1.38 35.09
CA LYS A 334 -1.13 -0.71 35.70
C LYS A 334 -0.63 0.51 34.93
N THR A 335 -0.83 0.55 33.61
CA THR A 335 -0.43 1.69 32.77
C THR A 335 -1.46 2.82 32.76
N VAL A 336 -2.74 2.48 32.73
CA VAL A 336 -3.84 3.47 32.72
C VAL A 336 -4.10 4.05 34.12
N GLU A 337 -3.98 3.26 35.19
CA GLU A 337 -4.17 3.75 36.57
C GLU A 337 -3.05 4.70 37.01
N ALA A 338 -1.81 4.49 36.54
CA ALA A 338 -0.68 5.37 36.85
C ALA A 338 -0.66 6.68 36.05
N SER A 339 -1.57 6.85 35.09
CA SER A 339 -1.73 8.06 34.27
C SER A 339 -2.94 8.91 34.67
N ALA A 340 -3.62 8.55 35.77
CA ALA A 340 -4.55 9.44 36.46
C ALA A 340 -3.74 10.50 37.25
N PRO A 341 -4.06 11.80 37.16
CA PRO A 341 -3.39 12.80 37.98
C PRO A 341 -3.58 12.48 39.47
N PRO A 342 -2.58 12.74 40.32
CA PRO A 342 -2.76 12.63 41.77
C PRO A 342 -3.91 13.55 42.20
N SER A 343 -4.85 12.98 42.96
CA SER A 343 -6.03 13.65 43.52
C SER A 343 -5.69 14.81 44.44
#